data_AF-A0A9D7SUF3-F1
#
_entry.id   AF-A0A9D7SUF3-F1
#
_cell.length_a   1.000
_cell.length_b   1.000
_cell.length_c   1.000
_cell.angle_alpha   90.00
_cell.angle_beta   90.00
_cell.angle_gamma   90.00
#
_symmetry.space_group_name_H-M   'P 1'
#
loop_
_entity.id
_entity.type
_entity.pdbx_description
1 polymer ?
#
loop_
_entity_poly.entity_id
_entity_poly.type
_entity_poly.pdbx_seq_one_letter_code
_entity_poly.pdbx_strand_id
1 'polypeptide(L)'
;MPLLHNLFLLIKKLSTFFSGDYLNAARSTSGINALPNGEAMYRYNIYFLLQLLNLPEEIYETGLSEVTRITAEMEQLKNNIGYTGTLKNCSTICKPTNGLCLLKQLRKC
;
A
#
# COMPACT_ATOMS: atom_id res chain seq x y z
N MET A 1 13.99 -26.79 26.23
CA MET A 1 14.85 -26.46 25.07
C MET A 1 15.33 -25.01 25.22
N PRO A 2 16.62 -24.78 25.55
CA PRO A 2 17.14 -23.47 25.98
C PRO A 2 17.13 -22.38 24.89
N LEU A 3 17.18 -22.77 23.61
CA LEU A 3 17.10 -21.87 22.45
C LEU A 3 15.81 -21.04 22.42
N LEU A 4 14.66 -21.68 22.66
CA LEU A 4 13.37 -20.99 22.63
C LEU A 4 13.23 -19.99 23.79
N HIS A 5 13.77 -20.33 24.96
CA HIS A 5 13.77 -19.44 26.13
C HIS A 5 14.62 -18.19 25.89
N ASN A 6 15.82 -18.35 25.33
CA ASN A 6 16.70 -17.22 25.00
C ASN A 6 16.10 -16.31 23.92
N LEU A 7 15.44 -16.90 22.91
CA LEU A 7 14.74 -16.15 21.88
C LEU A 7 13.59 -15.31 22.47
N PHE A 8 12.77 -15.91 23.34
CA PHE A 8 11.68 -15.20 24.01
C PHE A 8 12.20 -14.04 24.85
N LEU A 9 13.28 -14.25 25.60
CA LEU A 9 13.89 -13.20 26.41
C LEU A 9 14.43 -12.05 25.55
N LEU A 10 15.03 -12.35 24.40
CA LEU A 10 15.53 -11.33 23.47
C LEU A 10 14.40 -10.51 22.85
N ILE A 11 13.34 -11.17 22.37
CA ILE A 11 12.16 -10.48 21.82
C ILE A 11 11.52 -9.59 22.89
N LYS A 12 11.46 -10.06 24.15
CA LYS A 12 10.94 -9.26 25.27
C LYS A 12 11.79 -8.01 25.51
N LYS A 13 13.13 -8.13 25.52
CA LYS A 13 14.04 -6.98 25.65
C LYS A 13 13.86 -5.98 24.50
N LEU A 14 13.76 -6.48 23.27
CA LEU A 14 13.52 -5.65 22.09
C LEU A 14 12.18 -4.91 22.21
N SER A 15 11.12 -5.62 22.59
CA SER A 15 9.78 -5.03 22.79
C SER A 15 9.79 -3.91 23.82
N THR A 16 10.45 -4.10 24.97
CA THR A 16 10.59 -3.06 26.00
C THR A 16 11.37 -1.85 25.51
N PHE A 17 12.44 -2.03 24.73
CA PHE A 17 13.17 -0.92 24.14
C PHE A 17 12.32 -0.14 23.14
N PHE A 18 11.57 -0.85 22.27
CA PHE A 18 10.71 -0.23 21.27
C PHE A 18 9.58 0.58 21.89
N SER A 19 8.96 0.11 22.98
CA SER A 19 7.88 0.84 23.66
C SER A 19 8.36 1.91 24.64
N GLY A 20 9.61 1.86 25.07
CA GLY A 20 10.24 2.84 25.94
C GLY A 20 11.10 3.84 25.15
N ASP A 21 12.42 3.72 25.29
CA ASP A 21 13.40 4.69 24.80
C ASP A 21 13.24 5.02 23.31
N TYR A 22 12.98 4.02 22.47
CA TYR A 22 12.81 4.24 21.04
C TYR A 22 11.57 5.08 20.73
N LEU A 23 10.41 4.75 21.31
CA LEU A 23 9.17 5.49 21.09
C LEU A 23 9.26 6.91 21.64
N ASN A 24 9.88 7.09 22.82
CA ASN A 24 10.08 8.41 23.41
C ASN A 24 10.99 9.31 22.57
N ALA A 25 11.98 8.74 21.89
CA ALA A 25 12.86 9.44 20.96
C ALA A 25 12.31 9.51 19.52
N ALA A 26 11.20 8.83 19.23
CA ALA A 26 10.63 8.78 17.89
C ALA A 26 10.04 10.14 17.51
N ARG A 27 10.23 10.52 16.23
CA ARG A 27 9.61 11.71 15.66
C ARG A 27 8.10 11.54 15.53
N SER A 28 7.36 12.64 15.64
CA SER A 28 5.91 12.69 15.37
C SER A 28 5.57 12.88 13.89
N THR A 29 6.57 13.25 13.07
CA THR A 29 6.39 13.48 11.63
C THR A 29 6.32 12.17 10.86
N SER A 30 5.70 12.20 9.68
CA SER A 30 5.70 11.10 8.72
C SER A 30 6.65 11.35 7.55
N GLY A 31 6.98 10.31 6.78
CA GLY A 31 7.81 10.42 5.57
C GLY A 31 9.32 10.55 5.84
N ILE A 32 10.16 10.08 4.91
CA ILE A 32 11.63 10.13 5.07
C ILE A 32 12.18 11.56 4.94
N ASN A 33 11.45 12.45 4.25
CA ASN A 33 11.77 13.85 4.04
C ASN A 33 11.91 14.66 5.33
N ALA A 34 11.29 14.23 6.43
CA ALA A 34 11.42 14.90 7.73
C ALA A 34 12.74 14.59 8.47
N LEU A 35 13.56 13.67 7.95
CA LEU A 35 14.89 13.41 8.48
C LEU A 35 15.92 14.38 7.85
N PRO A 36 17.07 14.61 8.51
CA PRO A 36 18.18 15.31 7.89
C PRO A 36 18.56 14.66 6.55
N ASN A 37 18.67 15.47 5.49
CA ASN A 37 18.93 15.02 4.12
C ASN A 37 17.88 14.04 3.55
N GLY A 38 16.66 14.03 4.10
CA GLY A 38 15.60 13.10 3.75
C GLY A 38 15.12 13.21 2.29
N GLU A 39 15.14 14.41 1.73
CA GLU A 39 14.74 14.67 0.33
C GLU A 39 15.70 14.03 -0.68
N ALA A 40 17.02 14.15 -0.44
CA ALA A 40 18.03 13.50 -1.26
C ALA A 40 17.97 11.97 -1.12
N MET A 41 17.76 11.46 0.10
CA MET A 41 17.54 10.03 0.34
C MET A 41 16.30 9.51 -0.38
N TYR A 42 15.21 10.29 -0.41
CA TYR A 42 14.00 9.90 -1.13
C TYR A 42 14.24 9.82 -2.64
N ARG A 43 14.90 10.82 -3.23
CA ARG A 43 15.31 10.80 -4.64
C ARG A 43 16.22 9.63 -4.97
N TYR A 44 17.21 9.35 -4.13
CA TYR A 44 18.07 8.19 -4.29
C TYR A 44 17.26 6.88 -4.27
N ASN A 45 16.30 6.74 -3.34
CA ASN A 45 15.47 5.54 -3.24
C ASN A 45 14.56 5.35 -4.46
N ILE A 46 14.02 6.42 -5.05
CA ILE A 46 13.27 6.36 -6.31
C ILE A 46 14.14 5.74 -7.40
N TYR A 47 15.36 6.24 -7.56
CA TYR A 47 16.30 5.69 -8.53
C TYR A 47 16.70 4.25 -8.18
N PHE A 48 17.01 3.95 -6.93
CA PHE A 48 17.46 2.62 -6.52
C PHE A 48 16.39 1.54 -6.73
N LEU A 49 15.12 1.84 -6.42
CA LEU A 49 14.03 0.87 -6.50
C LEU A 49 13.41 0.78 -7.89
N LEU A 50 13.23 1.92 -8.56
CA LEU A 50 12.48 2.01 -9.82
C LEU A 50 13.37 2.27 -11.03
N GLN A 51 14.66 2.56 -10.82
CA GLN A 51 15.60 3.01 -11.86
C GLN A 51 15.12 4.25 -12.63
N LEU A 52 14.25 5.05 -12.01
CA LEU A 52 13.73 6.29 -12.57
C LEU A 52 14.53 7.50 -12.07
N LEU A 53 14.76 8.46 -12.96
CA LEU A 53 15.44 9.73 -12.67
C LEU A 53 14.46 10.90 -12.50
N ASN A 54 13.16 10.64 -12.63
CA ASN A 54 12.10 11.65 -12.52
C ASN A 54 12.05 12.28 -11.13
N LEU A 55 11.50 13.49 -11.07
CA LEU A 55 11.28 14.18 -9.81
C LEU A 55 10.12 13.52 -9.03
N PRO A 56 10.18 13.46 -7.69
CA PRO A 56 9.10 12.95 -6.85
C PRO A 56 7.72 13.50 -7.20
N GLU A 57 7.65 14.80 -7.51
CA GLU A 57 6.42 15.52 -7.82
C GLU A 57 5.80 15.02 -9.13
N GLU A 58 6.63 14.74 -10.15
CA GLU A 58 6.17 14.22 -11.44
C GLU A 58 5.57 12.81 -11.29
N ILE A 59 6.19 11.97 -10.47
CA ILE A 59 5.69 10.63 -10.15
C ILE A 59 4.35 10.72 -9.42
N TYR A 60 4.23 11.67 -8.49
CA TYR A 60 2.98 11.91 -7.74
C TYR A 60 1.83 12.33 -8.66
N GLU A 61 2.06 13.32 -9.54
CA GLU A 61 1.04 13.78 -10.50
C GLU A 61 0.63 12.68 -11.48
N THR A 62 1.61 11.89 -11.97
CA THR A 62 1.32 10.72 -12.79
C THR A 62 0.42 9.73 -12.04
N GLY A 63 0.73 9.46 -10.76
CA GLY A 63 -0.10 8.62 -9.90
C GLY A 63 -1.53 9.14 -9.73
N LEU A 64 -1.71 10.45 -9.51
CA LEU A 64 -3.04 11.06 -9.41
C LEU A 64 -3.85 10.95 -10.70
N SER A 65 -3.20 11.14 -11.84
CA SER A 65 -3.81 10.95 -13.16
C SER A 65 -4.26 9.50 -13.35
N GLU A 66 -3.41 8.54 -13.01
CA GLU A 66 -3.74 7.12 -13.15
C GLU A 66 -4.84 6.66 -12.19
N VAL A 67 -4.86 7.15 -10.95
CA VAL A 67 -5.96 6.90 -10.01
C VAL A 67 -7.28 7.40 -10.59
N THR A 68 -7.29 8.61 -11.17
CA THR A 68 -8.48 9.18 -11.79
C THR A 68 -8.95 8.34 -12.98
N ARG A 69 -8.04 7.98 -13.89
CA ARG A 69 -8.33 7.16 -15.09
C ARG A 69 -8.89 5.79 -14.71
N ILE A 70 -8.19 5.06 -13.83
CA ILE A 70 -8.59 3.71 -13.42
C ILE A 70 -9.91 3.75 -12.63
N THR A 71 -10.13 4.76 -11.80
CA THR A 71 -11.40 4.92 -11.07
C THR A 71 -12.57 5.09 -12.04
N ALA A 72 -12.41 5.89 -13.10
CA ALA A 72 -13.44 6.05 -14.13
C ALA A 72 -13.74 4.75 -14.88
N GLU A 73 -12.71 3.98 -15.26
CA GLU A 73 -12.86 2.68 -15.89
C GLU A 73 -13.59 1.67 -14.97
N MET A 74 -13.26 1.69 -13.68
CA MET A 74 -13.92 0.85 -12.68
C MET A 74 -15.39 1.21 -12.50
N GLU A 75 -15.76 2.50 -12.51
CA GLU A 75 -17.19 2.91 -12.46
C GLU A 75 -17.96 2.45 -13.70
N GLN A 76 -17.36 2.52 -14.89
CA GLN A 76 -17.98 2.00 -16.11
C GLN A 76 -18.21 0.49 -16.03
N LEU A 77 -17.18 -0.26 -15.61
CA LEU A 77 -17.31 -1.70 -15.42
C LEU A 77 -18.39 -2.04 -14.39
N LYS A 78 -18.45 -1.30 -13.29
CA LYS A 78 -19.48 -1.42 -12.25
C LYS A 78 -20.89 -1.35 -12.83
N ASN A 79 -21.14 -0.36 -13.69
CA ASN A 79 -22.41 -0.18 -14.37
C ASN A 79 -22.70 -1.33 -15.36
N ASN A 80 -21.68 -1.75 -16.11
CA ASN A 80 -21.80 -2.86 -17.07
C ASN A 80 -22.13 -4.20 -16.39
N ILE A 81 -21.67 -4.41 -15.15
CA ILE A 81 -22.00 -5.60 -14.36
C ILE A 81 -23.27 -5.46 -13.52
N GLY A 82 -23.94 -4.31 -13.59
CA GLY A 82 -25.18 -4.03 -12.85
C GLY A 82 -24.98 -3.96 -11.33
N TYR A 83 -23.76 -3.62 -10.86
CA TYR A 83 -23.50 -3.47 -9.43
C TYR A 83 -23.97 -2.09 -8.94
N THR A 84 -24.83 -2.11 -7.92
CA THR A 84 -25.49 -0.91 -7.39
C THR A 84 -24.80 -0.30 -6.17
N GLY A 85 -23.67 -0.88 -5.71
CA GLY A 85 -22.91 -0.35 -4.57
C GLY A 85 -21.79 0.63 -4.98
N THR A 86 -20.98 1.01 -3.99
CA THR A 86 -19.85 1.93 -4.18
C THR A 86 -18.57 1.18 -4.58
N LEU A 87 -17.67 1.82 -5.33
CA LEU A 87 -16.38 1.22 -5.66
C LEU A 87 -15.55 0.84 -4.43
N LYS A 88 -15.66 1.60 -3.34
CA LYS A 88 -15.01 1.29 -2.05
C LYS A 88 -15.38 -0.11 -1.53
N ASN A 89 -16.61 -0.54 -1.78
CA ASN A 89 -17.12 -1.85 -1.37
C ASN A 89 -16.97 -2.93 -2.46
N CYS A 90 -16.65 -2.53 -3.70
CA CYS A 90 -16.54 -3.41 -4.86
C CYS A 90 -15.42 -4.46 -4.70
N SER A 91 -14.36 -4.17 -3.94
CA SER A 91 -13.29 -5.14 -3.60
C SER A 91 -13.79 -6.38 -2.83
N THR A 92 -14.97 -6.31 -2.23
CA THR A 92 -15.62 -7.46 -1.57
C THR A 92 -16.16 -8.48 -2.60
N ILE A 93 -16.47 -8.04 -3.82
CA ILE A 93 -17.12 -8.85 -4.87
C ILE A 93 -16.09 -9.70 -5.63
N CYS A 94 -14.87 -9.19 -5.79
CA CYS A 94 -13.78 -9.90 -6.48
C CYS A 94 -12.95 -10.77 -5.52
N LYS A 95 -13.54 -11.25 -4.41
CA LYS A 95 -12.94 -12.36 -3.67
C LYS A 95 -13.18 -13.65 -4.46
N PRO A 96 -12.19 -14.56 -4.56
CA PRO A 96 -12.35 -15.82 -5.27
C PRO A 96 -13.17 -16.80 -4.43
N THR A 97 -14.36 -16.41 -3.98
CA THR A 97 -15.39 -17.36 -3.58
C THR A 97 -16.06 -17.82 -4.88
N ASN A 98 -15.38 -18.78 -5.51
CA ASN A 98 -15.79 -19.57 -6.67
C ASN A 98 -15.88 -18.78 -7.98
N GLY A 99 -14.76 -18.63 -8.68
CA GLY A 99 -14.55 -18.64 -10.15
C GLY A 99 -15.62 -18.11 -11.13
N LEU A 100 -16.62 -17.33 -10.71
CA LEU A 100 -17.81 -17.00 -11.51
C LEU A 100 -17.93 -15.51 -11.82
N CYS A 101 -16.96 -14.67 -11.44
CA CYS A 101 -17.05 -13.24 -11.70
C CYS A 101 -16.89 -12.88 -13.19
N LEU A 102 -16.17 -13.69 -13.98
CA LEU A 102 -16.02 -13.47 -15.43
C LEU A 102 -16.92 -14.36 -16.30
N LEU A 103 -17.46 -15.46 -15.78
CA LEU A 103 -18.17 -16.46 -16.60
C LEU A 103 -19.70 -16.35 -16.57
N LYS A 104 -20.29 -15.52 -15.71
CA LYS A 104 -21.76 -15.35 -15.65
C LYS A 104 -22.32 -14.24 -16.56
N GLN A 105 -21.49 -13.45 -17.23
CA GLN A 105 -21.96 -12.42 -18.18
C GLN A 105 -21.91 -12.83 -19.65
N LEU A 106 -21.25 -13.94 -20.00
CA LEU A 106 -21.27 -14.51 -21.36
C LEU A 106 -22.50 -15.38 -21.65
N ARG A 107 -23.60 -15.22 -20.90
CA ARG A 107 -24.87 -15.94 -21.13
C ARG A 107 -26.06 -15.01 -21.30
N LYS A 108 -25.83 -13.91 -22.04
CA LYS A 108 -26.85 -13.11 -22.77
C LYS A 108 -26.34 -12.70 -24.16
N CYS A 109 -25.61 -13.59 -24.82
CA CYS A 109 -25.76 -13.85 -26.25
C CYS A 109 -26.54 -15.15 -26.39
#